data_AF-A0A1Y2E200-F1
#
_entry.id   AF-A0A1Y2E200-F1
#
_cell.length_a   1.000
_cell.length_b   1.000
_cell.length_c   1.000
_cell.angle_alpha   90.00
_cell.angle_beta   90.00
_cell.angle_gamma   90.00
#
_symmetry.space_group_name_H-M   'P 1'
#
loop_
_entity.id
_entity.type
_entity.pdbx_description
1 polymer ?
#
loop_
_entity_poly.entity_id
_entity_poly.type
_entity_poly.pdbx_seq_one_letter_code
_entity_poly.pdbx_strand_id
1 'polypeptide(L)'
;MTREGEGPGAEKPDDDGSSIISSARLTVTSRSSDVQSENDEDEASRAKSLVILDACNRRDIDDLKDLALSEGGFLSDTIRCQAWPVLLGLDTPNGVGEYNNQTSTLGGASTEPEHFESNFKNTNSGKGSWRELPRHRDEHQVCLDVERSFIYYPDHQSQAQLELKKTELSDLIVETLRRNPYLCYFQGYHDICQVFLLVLPVSLRAHAIARLSALRIRDFMLPNLAPAIAQLCLIPCILNAVDPSLYRHLSQTEPFFALSGTLTMYAHDIQSYGDIARLFDALLAREQVFSVYMFAQIVLNRREELFYTPANEPEMLHSILSKLPHPLRLQELIEETGNLFERHPPESLYAWPRVSKASVMKTARDVKTCAAQSMGDGERFFERQLRELQWADTREKMVRTFWMYRKPARGMALAIVVGVAAVYLRRSPGIWAYLAPWLRWT
;
A
#
# COMPACT_ATOMS: atom_id res chain seq x y z
N MET A 1 69.21 -8.68 -10.44
CA MET A 1 70.65 -8.48 -10.21
C MET A 1 70.90 -6.97 -10.18
N THR A 2 71.62 -6.50 -9.14
CA THR A 2 72.20 -5.14 -8.90
C THR A 2 71.22 -3.95 -8.87
N ARG A 3 70.80 -3.31 -7.75
CA ARG A 3 71.41 -2.73 -6.53
C ARG A 3 71.95 -1.28 -6.72
N GLU A 4 71.71 -0.43 -5.70
CA GLU A 4 72.26 0.92 -5.36
C GLU A 4 71.36 2.13 -5.68
N GLY A 5 71.14 3.15 -4.82
CA GLY A 5 71.63 3.57 -3.47
C GLY A 5 70.63 4.58 -2.83
N GLU A 6 70.42 4.69 -1.50
CA GLU A 6 71.18 5.47 -0.47
C GLU A 6 71.64 6.87 -0.94
N GLY A 7 71.40 8.03 -0.30
CA GLY A 7 70.89 8.52 1.00
C GLY A 7 71.02 10.07 0.99
N PRO A 8 71.32 10.78 2.09
CA PRO A 8 70.50 11.11 3.26
C PRO A 8 70.28 12.64 3.46
N GLY A 9 69.54 13.02 4.52
CA GLY A 9 69.11 14.40 4.83
C GLY A 9 70.05 15.27 5.68
N ALA A 10 69.58 16.46 6.05
CA ALA A 10 70.04 17.29 7.18
C ALA A 10 69.07 18.47 7.47
N GLU A 11 68.96 18.84 8.75
CA GLU A 11 68.07 19.83 9.37
C GLU A 11 68.54 21.30 9.28
N LYS A 12 67.55 22.24 9.23
CA LYS A 12 67.39 23.60 9.84
C LYS A 12 68.53 24.66 9.71
N PRO A 13 68.36 25.98 10.01
CA PRO A 13 67.34 26.68 10.85
C PRO A 13 66.81 28.07 10.35
N ASP A 14 65.85 28.61 11.13
CA ASP A 14 65.49 30.01 11.50
C ASP A 14 65.65 31.21 10.52
N ASP A 15 64.58 32.04 10.36
CA ASP A 15 64.59 33.48 10.70
C ASP A 15 63.19 34.15 10.61
N ASP A 16 63.12 35.32 11.23
CA ASP A 16 62.09 36.14 11.87
C ASP A 16 61.06 36.92 11.01
N GLY A 17 60.01 37.43 11.68
CA GLY A 17 59.59 38.84 11.51
C GLY A 17 58.41 39.25 10.60
N SER A 18 57.21 39.31 11.20
CA SER A 18 56.21 40.42 11.11
C SER A 18 55.54 40.83 9.76
N SER A 19 54.21 40.66 9.66
CA SER A 19 53.25 41.79 9.82
C SER A 19 51.78 41.34 9.74
N ILE A 20 50.93 42.08 10.45
CA ILE A 20 49.53 41.80 10.81
C ILE A 20 48.58 42.54 9.84
N ILE A 21 47.35 42.02 9.75
CA ILE A 21 46.06 42.66 9.39
C ILE A 21 45.56 42.39 7.96
N SER A 22 44.64 41.41 7.83
CA SER A 22 43.34 41.55 7.15
C SER A 22 42.71 40.18 6.83
N SER A 23 41.98 39.59 7.78
CA SER A 23 40.93 38.60 7.46
C SER A 23 40.01 38.39 8.67
N ALA A 24 39.11 39.35 8.88
CA ALA A 24 37.98 39.20 9.79
C ALA A 24 36.78 39.93 9.17
N ARG A 25 36.26 39.42 8.05
CA ARG A 25 35.00 39.91 7.47
C ARG A 25 34.18 38.89 6.70
N LEU A 26 34.45 37.59 6.85
CA LEU A 26 33.76 36.53 6.09
C LEU A 26 33.00 35.49 6.94
N THR A 27 32.88 35.67 8.25
CA THR A 27 32.27 34.65 9.15
C THR A 27 31.05 35.13 9.96
N VAL A 28 30.56 36.35 9.74
CA VAL A 28 29.38 36.88 10.47
C VAL A 28 28.10 36.85 9.63
N THR A 29 28.21 36.84 8.30
CA THR A 29 27.05 36.83 7.39
C THR A 29 26.38 35.45 7.27
N SER A 30 27.12 34.34 7.32
CA SER A 30 26.53 32.99 7.20
C SER A 30 25.71 32.60 8.43
N ARG A 31 26.19 32.97 9.63
CA ARG A 31 25.49 32.63 10.88
C ARG A 31 24.18 33.40 11.08
N SER A 32 24.07 34.58 10.47
CA SER A 32 22.84 35.37 10.49
C SER A 32 21.84 34.90 9.44
N SER A 33 22.29 34.35 8.31
CA SER A 33 21.40 33.77 7.30
C SER A 33 20.80 32.44 7.75
N ASP A 34 21.61 31.58 8.37
CA ASP A 34 21.17 30.24 8.81
C ASP A 34 20.15 30.32 9.96
N VAL A 35 20.35 31.26 10.91
CA VAL A 35 19.40 31.49 12.01
C VAL A 35 18.10 32.16 11.52
N GLN A 36 18.18 32.97 10.46
CA GLN A 36 16.98 33.57 9.88
C GLN A 36 16.16 32.52 9.11
N SER A 37 16.81 31.65 8.34
CA SER A 37 16.11 30.56 7.62
C SER A 37 15.46 29.55 8.55
N GLU A 38 16.14 29.15 9.63
CA GLU A 38 15.54 28.23 10.63
C GLU A 38 14.30 28.85 11.30
N ASN A 39 14.33 30.15 11.63
CA ASN A 39 13.18 30.83 12.21
C ASN A 39 12.01 30.98 11.22
N ASP A 40 12.31 31.26 9.95
CA ASP A 40 11.30 31.41 8.90
C ASP A 40 10.63 30.05 8.57
N GLU A 41 11.40 28.95 8.54
CA GLU A 41 10.89 27.58 8.38
C GLU A 41 10.00 27.15 9.56
N ASP A 42 10.44 27.44 10.79
CA ASP A 42 9.68 27.18 12.01
C ASP A 42 8.34 27.94 12.02
N GLU A 43 8.35 29.21 11.59
CA GLU A 43 7.13 30.02 11.52
C GLU A 43 6.17 29.52 10.44
N ALA A 44 6.69 29.12 9.26
CA ALA A 44 5.90 28.52 8.21
C ALA A 44 5.26 27.19 8.66
N SER A 45 6.02 26.35 9.38
CA SER A 45 5.54 25.09 9.96
C SER A 45 4.43 25.32 11.00
N ARG A 46 4.58 26.34 11.86
CA ARG A 46 3.53 26.74 12.82
C ARG A 46 2.28 27.24 12.12
N ALA A 47 2.43 28.12 11.12
CA ALA A 47 1.30 28.64 10.36
C ALA A 47 0.54 27.51 9.66
N LYS A 48 1.25 26.59 8.99
CA LYS A 48 0.64 25.42 8.35
C LYS A 48 -0.06 24.50 9.36
N SER A 49 0.53 24.27 10.53
CA SER A 49 -0.07 23.48 11.60
C SER A 49 -1.43 24.05 12.04
N LEU A 50 -1.54 25.38 12.19
CA LEU A 50 -2.80 26.03 12.55
C LEU A 50 -3.88 25.85 11.47
N VAL A 51 -3.52 25.94 10.20
CA VAL A 51 -4.44 25.73 9.07
C VAL A 51 -4.94 24.28 9.03
N ILE A 52 -4.07 23.30 9.27
CA ILE A 52 -4.48 21.88 9.31
C ILE A 52 -5.44 21.62 10.48
N LEU A 53 -5.16 22.17 11.65
CA LEU A 53 -6.01 22.01 12.82
C LEU A 53 -7.39 22.67 12.61
N ASP A 54 -7.45 23.84 11.97
CA ASP A 54 -8.70 24.48 11.58
C ASP A 54 -9.51 23.58 10.62
N ALA A 55 -8.88 23.04 9.57
CA ALA A 55 -9.53 22.11 8.65
C ALA A 55 -10.02 20.82 9.37
N CYS A 56 -9.26 20.30 10.33
CA CYS A 56 -9.70 19.18 11.18
C CYS A 56 -10.94 19.53 12.00
N ASN A 57 -10.97 20.71 12.64
CA ASN A 57 -12.08 21.19 13.45
C ASN A 57 -13.36 21.38 12.61
N ARG A 58 -13.22 21.91 11.40
CA ARG A 58 -14.32 22.04 10.43
C ARG A 58 -14.70 20.71 9.76
N ARG A 59 -13.88 19.67 9.95
CA ARG A 59 -13.95 18.37 9.26
C ARG A 59 -13.97 18.56 7.74
N ASP A 60 -13.20 19.52 7.26
CA ASP A 60 -13.11 19.86 5.84
C ASP A 60 -12.15 18.91 5.14
N ILE A 61 -12.72 17.85 4.56
CA ILE A 61 -11.95 16.84 3.84
C ILE A 61 -11.24 17.44 2.62
N ASP A 62 -11.82 18.44 1.95
CA ASP A 62 -11.22 19.00 0.74
C ASP A 62 -9.97 19.81 1.08
N ASP A 63 -10.03 20.66 2.11
CA ASP A 63 -8.84 21.36 2.62
C ASP A 63 -7.78 20.38 3.15
N LEU A 64 -8.18 19.34 3.88
CA LEU A 64 -7.24 18.33 4.39
C LEU A 64 -6.54 17.57 3.26
N LYS A 65 -7.21 17.36 2.12
CA LYS A 65 -6.59 16.73 0.95
C LYS A 65 -5.47 17.59 0.39
N ASP A 66 -5.73 18.87 0.18
CA ASP A 66 -4.74 19.80 -0.37
C ASP A 66 -3.54 19.95 0.59
N LEU A 67 -3.81 20.08 1.89
CA LEU A 67 -2.79 20.18 2.92
C LEU A 67 -1.94 18.90 3.03
N ALA A 68 -2.55 17.73 2.92
CA ALA A 68 -1.84 16.45 2.91
C ALA A 68 -0.93 16.28 1.69
N LEU A 69 -1.28 16.85 0.54
CA LEU A 69 -0.48 16.76 -0.69
C LEU A 69 0.63 17.80 -0.73
N SER A 70 0.42 18.97 -0.12
CA SER A 70 1.42 20.03 0.00
C SER A 70 2.69 19.59 0.75
N GLU A 71 3.79 20.30 0.52
CA GLU A 71 5.12 19.99 1.07
C GLU A 71 5.12 19.68 2.58
N GLY A 72 5.69 18.55 2.97
CA GLY A 72 5.73 18.10 4.37
C GLY A 72 4.43 17.49 4.92
N GLY A 73 3.32 17.49 4.18
CA GLY A 73 2.07 16.83 4.57
C GLY A 73 1.51 17.36 5.90
N PHE A 74 1.16 16.47 6.84
CA PHE A 74 0.61 16.86 8.15
C PHE A 74 1.65 17.18 9.22
N LEU A 75 2.95 17.19 8.87
CA LEU A 75 4.08 17.63 9.69
C LEU A 75 4.39 16.76 10.93
N SER A 76 3.40 16.36 11.73
CA SER A 76 3.59 15.65 12.99
C SER A 76 2.46 14.68 13.34
N ASP A 77 2.77 13.69 14.18
CA ASP A 77 1.79 12.69 14.62
C ASP A 77 0.66 13.29 15.46
N THR A 78 0.93 14.37 16.21
CA THR A 78 -0.09 15.12 16.95
C THR A 78 -1.18 15.67 16.02
N ILE A 79 -0.80 16.14 14.83
CA ILE A 79 -1.74 16.63 13.83
C ILE A 79 -2.41 15.44 13.12
N ARG A 80 -1.66 14.39 12.78
CA ARG A 80 -2.22 13.17 12.17
C ARG A 80 -3.27 12.48 13.04
N CYS A 81 -3.11 12.52 14.36
CA CYS A 81 -4.10 12.06 15.34
C CYS A 81 -5.47 12.72 15.17
N GLN A 82 -5.52 13.92 14.58
CA GLN A 82 -6.75 14.67 14.33
C GLN A 82 -7.19 14.53 12.86
N ALA A 83 -6.23 14.62 11.91
CA ALA A 83 -6.51 14.61 10.49
C ALA A 83 -6.89 13.23 9.93
N TRP A 84 -6.15 12.17 10.28
CA TRP A 84 -6.40 10.82 9.75
C TRP A 84 -7.79 10.29 10.12
N PRO A 85 -8.29 10.47 11.36
CA PRO A 85 -9.67 10.11 11.68
C PRO A 85 -10.71 10.82 10.81
N VAL A 86 -10.51 12.11 10.49
CA VAL A 86 -11.43 12.86 9.61
C VAL A 86 -11.41 12.28 8.19
N LEU A 87 -10.22 12.03 7.62
CA LEU A 87 -10.07 11.42 6.29
C LEU A 87 -10.65 9.99 6.22
N LEU A 88 -10.63 9.27 7.34
CA LEU A 88 -11.24 7.95 7.45
C LEU A 88 -12.73 8.02 7.75
N GLY A 89 -13.31 9.18 8.07
CA GLY A 89 -14.72 9.33 8.43
C GLY A 89 -15.08 8.81 9.82
N LEU A 90 -14.16 8.93 10.77
CA LEU A 90 -14.42 8.65 12.19
C LEU A 90 -15.05 9.88 12.86
N ASP A 91 -16.13 9.66 13.59
CA ASP A 91 -16.69 10.67 14.48
C ASP A 91 -15.81 10.78 15.73
N THR A 92 -14.88 11.73 15.73
CA THR A 92 -14.14 12.11 16.91
C THR A 92 -15.01 13.04 17.75
N PRO A 93 -15.19 12.80 19.07
CA PRO A 93 -15.80 13.79 19.93
C PRO A 93 -15.02 15.10 19.84
N ASN A 94 -15.73 16.21 19.65
CA ASN A 94 -15.16 17.55 19.50
C ASN A 94 -14.06 17.85 20.54
N GLY A 95 -12.90 18.31 20.06
CA GLY A 95 -11.91 19.05 20.84
C GLY A 95 -10.96 18.22 21.71
N VAL A 96 -9.93 17.61 21.11
CA VAL A 96 -8.68 17.34 21.84
C VAL A 96 -7.78 18.57 21.69
N GLY A 97 -8.22 19.67 22.27
CA GLY A 97 -7.55 20.95 22.27
C GLY A 97 -7.39 21.47 23.69
N GLU A 98 -6.96 20.61 24.63
CA GLU A 98 -6.60 21.01 25.99
C GLU A 98 -5.85 19.85 26.66
N TYR A 99 -4.56 19.69 26.34
CA TYR A 99 -3.62 19.03 27.25
C TYR A 99 -2.62 20.09 27.73
N ASN A 100 -2.73 20.38 29.02
CA ASN A 100 -2.22 21.51 29.79
C ASN A 100 -0.73 21.89 29.58
N ASN A 101 -0.51 23.20 29.42
CA ASN A 101 0.63 23.93 29.98
C ASN A 101 0.41 24.17 31.49
N GLN A 102 1.51 24.25 32.27
CA GLN A 102 1.65 24.47 33.73
C GLN A 102 1.82 23.15 34.51
N THR A 103 2.89 22.88 35.28
CA THR A 103 3.89 23.74 35.94
C THR A 103 5.06 22.88 36.46
N SER A 104 6.30 23.36 36.34
CA SER A 104 7.40 22.96 37.23
C SER A 104 7.31 23.75 38.54
N THR A 105 7.11 23.06 39.68
CA THR A 105 7.70 23.41 40.99
C THR A 105 7.50 22.27 41.99
N LEU A 106 8.64 21.68 42.40
CA LEU A 106 9.00 20.98 43.64
C LEU A 106 7.90 20.54 44.65
N GLY A 107 7.94 19.25 45.02
CA GLY A 107 7.75 18.80 46.42
C GLY A 107 6.89 17.55 46.68
N GLY A 108 7.53 16.40 46.95
CA GLY A 108 7.17 15.49 48.05
C GLY A 108 6.05 14.44 47.89
N ALA A 109 6.46 13.17 48.09
CA ALA A 109 5.73 12.04 48.71
C ALA A 109 4.61 11.30 47.92
N SER A 110 4.99 10.13 47.40
CA SER A 110 4.30 8.83 47.42
C SER A 110 2.78 8.77 47.62
N THR A 111 2.03 8.41 46.57
CA THR A 111 0.90 7.46 46.62
C THR A 111 0.62 6.92 45.20
N GLU A 112 0.23 5.65 45.09
CA GLU A 112 0.01 4.90 43.85
C GLU A 112 -1.06 5.51 42.91
N PRO A 113 -1.03 5.28 41.59
CA PRO A 113 -2.02 5.83 40.69
C PRO A 113 -3.29 4.96 40.64
N GLU A 114 -4.39 5.50 41.17
CA GLU A 114 -5.75 5.00 40.96
C GLU A 114 -6.19 5.20 39.50
N HIS A 115 -6.95 4.20 39.02
CA HIS A 115 -7.61 4.12 37.72
C HIS A 115 -8.28 5.43 37.25
N PHE A 116 -7.77 6.00 36.16
CA PHE A 116 -8.44 7.07 35.42
C PHE A 116 -9.28 6.48 34.28
N GLU A 117 -10.40 5.85 34.64
CA GLU A 117 -11.49 5.53 33.70
C GLU A 117 -12.56 6.62 33.78
N SER A 118 -12.67 7.44 32.73
CA SER A 118 -13.87 8.14 32.22
C SER A 118 -13.38 9.32 31.36
N ASN A 119 -13.90 9.62 30.17
CA ASN A 119 -15.31 9.74 29.88
C ASN A 119 -15.53 9.76 28.35
N PHE A 120 -15.22 8.65 27.66
CA PHE A 120 -15.71 8.47 26.29
C PHE A 120 -17.16 7.99 26.37
N LYS A 121 -18.12 8.86 26.04
CA LYS A 121 -19.48 8.43 25.73
C LYS A 121 -19.41 7.54 24.49
N ASN A 122 -19.32 6.26 24.79
CA ASN A 122 -19.36 5.14 23.87
C ASN A 122 -20.71 5.15 23.14
N THR A 123 -20.78 5.77 21.97
CA THR A 123 -21.95 5.67 21.07
C THR A 123 -22.05 4.29 20.40
N ASN A 124 -21.29 3.31 20.89
CA ASN A 124 -21.40 1.90 20.53
C ASN A 124 -21.44 0.98 21.78
N SER A 125 -22.12 1.44 22.84
CA SER A 125 -22.35 0.73 24.11
C SER A 125 -23.27 -0.50 23.99
N GLY A 126 -22.93 -1.46 23.12
CA GLY A 126 -23.71 -2.68 22.91
C GLY A 126 -22.93 -3.93 22.53
N LYS A 127 -21.61 -3.86 22.31
CA LYS A 127 -20.77 -5.04 22.07
C LYS A 127 -19.80 -5.20 23.23
N GLY A 128 -19.85 -6.35 23.91
CA GLY A 128 -18.96 -6.70 25.02
C GLY A 128 -17.47 -6.66 24.66
N SER A 129 -16.61 -7.03 25.60
CA SER A 129 -15.16 -7.06 25.39
C SER A 129 -14.84 -7.86 24.11
N TRP A 130 -14.00 -7.33 23.22
CA TRP A 130 -13.65 -8.04 21.98
C TRP A 130 -13.00 -9.40 22.24
N ARG A 131 -12.43 -9.58 23.44
CA ARG A 131 -11.82 -10.83 23.91
C ARG A 131 -12.86 -11.96 24.08
N GLU A 132 -14.13 -11.62 24.29
CA GLU A 132 -15.25 -12.56 24.41
C GLU A 132 -15.83 -12.97 23.05
N LEU A 133 -15.50 -12.23 21.98
CA LEU A 133 -15.93 -12.58 20.63
C LEU A 133 -15.25 -13.88 20.16
N PRO A 134 -15.91 -14.67 19.28
CA PRO A 134 -15.32 -15.86 18.70
C PRO A 134 -13.95 -15.60 18.08
N ARG A 135 -13.05 -16.58 18.20
CA ARG A 135 -11.71 -16.49 17.61
C ARG A 135 -11.81 -16.33 16.09
N HIS A 136 -10.97 -15.46 15.54
CA HIS A 136 -10.85 -15.31 14.10
C HIS A 136 -9.98 -16.44 13.52
N ARG A 137 -10.31 -16.89 12.30
CA ARG A 137 -9.59 -17.98 11.61
C ARG A 137 -8.11 -17.68 11.37
N ASP A 138 -7.76 -16.40 11.24
CA ASP A 138 -6.42 -15.96 10.85
C ASP A 138 -5.51 -15.57 12.04
N GLU A 139 -5.96 -15.71 13.30
CA GLU A 139 -5.18 -15.28 14.48
C GLU A 139 -3.79 -15.92 14.57
N HIS A 140 -3.63 -17.15 14.09
CA HIS A 140 -2.33 -17.81 14.07
C HIS A 140 -1.35 -17.10 13.11
N GLN A 141 -1.82 -16.71 11.92
CA GLN A 141 -0.99 -15.97 10.97
C GLN A 141 -0.62 -14.59 11.51
N VAL A 142 -1.55 -13.92 12.20
CA VAL A 142 -1.29 -12.64 12.88
C VAL A 142 -0.12 -12.78 13.85
N CYS A 143 -0.11 -13.82 14.68
CA CYS A 143 0.96 -14.07 15.65
C CYS A 143 2.34 -14.17 14.96
N LEU A 144 2.45 -15.01 13.91
CA LEU A 144 3.71 -15.23 13.17
C LEU A 144 4.23 -13.96 12.48
N ASP A 145 3.32 -13.12 12.02
CA ASP A 145 3.67 -11.89 11.32
C ASP A 145 4.06 -10.77 12.30
N VAL A 146 3.36 -10.65 13.43
CA VAL A 146 3.67 -9.68 14.47
C VAL A 146 5.03 -9.93 15.12
N GLU A 147 5.44 -11.19 15.26
CA GLU A 147 6.79 -11.54 15.74
C GLU A 147 7.90 -10.92 14.90
N ARG A 148 7.64 -10.71 13.60
CA ARG A 148 8.54 -10.13 12.60
C ARG A 148 8.31 -8.63 12.36
N SER A 149 7.47 -7.97 13.17
CA SER A 149 7.17 -6.53 13.05
C SER A 149 8.18 -5.64 13.78
N PHE A 150 8.11 -4.32 13.54
CA PHE A 150 8.99 -3.30 14.14
C PHE A 150 10.50 -3.52 13.89
N ILE A 151 10.85 -4.01 12.69
CA ILE A 151 12.26 -4.22 12.29
C ILE A 151 12.98 -2.91 12.06
N TYR A 152 12.33 -1.97 11.35
CA TYR A 152 12.96 -0.72 10.91
C TYR A 152 12.63 0.47 11.79
N TYR A 153 11.41 0.53 12.31
CA TYR A 153 10.95 1.61 13.16
C TYR A 153 10.00 1.09 14.22
N PRO A 154 9.88 1.79 15.36
CA PRO A 154 10.56 3.05 15.72
C PRO A 154 11.98 2.84 16.27
N ASP A 155 12.84 3.84 16.09
CA ASP A 155 14.24 3.81 16.53
C ASP A 155 14.37 3.79 18.07
N HIS A 156 15.55 3.36 18.52
CA HIS A 156 16.02 3.47 19.91
C HIS A 156 15.10 2.85 20.97
N GLN A 157 14.43 1.73 20.65
CA GLN A 157 13.58 1.01 21.61
C GLN A 157 14.36 -0.09 22.34
N SER A 158 14.07 -0.26 23.62
CA SER A 158 14.47 -1.46 24.35
C SER A 158 13.67 -2.69 23.90
N GLN A 159 14.20 -3.90 24.11
CA GLN A 159 13.48 -5.13 23.76
C GLN A 159 12.11 -5.22 24.46
N ALA A 160 12.02 -4.79 25.72
CA ALA A 160 10.76 -4.80 26.46
C ALA A 160 9.71 -3.86 25.84
N GLN A 161 10.12 -2.69 25.35
CA GLN A 161 9.23 -1.76 24.64
C GLN A 161 8.77 -2.33 23.29
N LEU A 162 9.66 -3.01 22.57
CA LEU A 162 9.31 -3.69 21.32
C LEU A 162 8.30 -4.82 21.55
N GLU A 163 8.50 -5.66 22.57
CA GLU A 163 7.57 -6.74 22.91
C GLU A 163 6.20 -6.20 23.37
N LEU A 164 6.17 -5.07 24.10
CA LEU A 164 4.92 -4.37 24.41
C LEU A 164 4.20 -3.91 23.13
N LYS A 165 4.92 -3.27 22.20
CA LYS A 165 4.35 -2.81 20.91
C LYS A 165 3.85 -3.96 20.05
N LYS A 166 4.57 -5.09 20.02
CA LYS A 166 4.10 -6.33 19.36
C LYS A 166 2.81 -6.84 19.99
N THR A 167 2.72 -6.84 21.31
CA THR A 167 1.50 -7.22 22.03
C THR A 167 0.34 -6.29 21.66
N GLU A 168 0.56 -4.97 21.69
CA GLU A 168 -0.44 -3.98 21.28
C GLU A 168 -0.86 -4.14 19.80
N LEU A 169 0.08 -4.45 18.91
CA LEU A 169 -0.19 -4.67 17.49
C LEU A 169 -1.04 -5.93 17.27
N SER A 170 -0.71 -7.01 17.97
CA SER A 170 -1.49 -8.25 17.95
C SER A 170 -2.91 -7.98 18.44
N ASP A 171 -3.08 -7.34 19.60
CA ASP A 171 -4.39 -7.01 20.17
C ASP A 171 -5.21 -6.13 19.20
N LEU A 172 -4.59 -5.12 18.57
CA LEU A 172 -5.23 -4.27 17.57
C LEU A 172 -5.75 -5.04 16.35
N ILE A 173 -4.92 -5.91 15.77
CA ILE A 173 -5.28 -6.70 14.58
C ILE A 173 -6.37 -7.70 14.95
N VAL A 174 -6.22 -8.43 16.06
CA VAL A 174 -7.19 -9.43 16.51
C VAL A 174 -8.52 -8.78 16.88
N GLU A 175 -8.52 -7.66 17.59
CA GLU A 175 -9.73 -6.90 17.88
C GLU A 175 -10.46 -6.51 16.58
N THR A 176 -9.73 -5.98 15.60
CA THR A 176 -10.29 -5.59 14.30
C THR A 176 -10.95 -6.78 13.62
N LEU A 177 -10.25 -7.91 13.50
CA LEU A 177 -10.73 -9.10 12.80
C LEU A 177 -11.90 -9.77 13.52
N ARG A 178 -11.87 -9.87 14.85
CA ARG A 178 -12.99 -10.44 15.62
C ARG A 178 -14.25 -9.59 15.54
N ARG A 179 -14.11 -8.26 15.53
CA ARG A 179 -15.25 -7.35 15.33
C ARG A 179 -15.79 -7.36 13.91
N ASN A 180 -14.99 -7.79 12.93
CA ASN A 180 -15.32 -7.82 11.50
C ASN A 180 -14.94 -9.19 10.87
N PRO A 181 -15.58 -10.30 11.28
CA PRO A 181 -15.10 -11.66 10.99
C PRO A 181 -15.19 -12.09 9.52
N TYR A 182 -15.86 -11.29 8.68
CA TYR A 182 -15.91 -11.51 7.24
C TYR A 182 -14.60 -11.14 6.54
N LEU A 183 -13.81 -10.24 7.12
CA LEU A 183 -12.51 -9.83 6.57
C LEU A 183 -11.49 -10.98 6.70
N CYS A 184 -10.70 -11.22 5.66
CA CYS A 184 -9.57 -12.16 5.69
C CYS A 184 -8.28 -11.39 5.93
N TYR A 185 -7.44 -11.88 6.83
CA TYR A 185 -6.08 -11.35 6.99
C TYR A 185 -5.23 -11.70 5.76
N PHE A 186 -4.38 -10.78 5.33
CA PHE A 186 -3.33 -11.03 4.33
C PHE A 186 -1.95 -10.74 4.94
N GLN A 187 -0.93 -11.49 4.50
CA GLN A 187 0.45 -11.28 4.95
C GLN A 187 0.96 -9.89 4.51
N GLY A 188 1.42 -9.09 5.47
CA GLY A 188 1.78 -7.68 5.28
C GLY A 188 0.74 -6.68 5.80
N TYR A 189 -0.45 -7.14 6.23
CA TYR A 189 -1.44 -6.26 6.85
C TYR A 189 -0.96 -5.65 8.19
N HIS A 190 -0.07 -6.36 8.89
CA HIS A 190 0.57 -5.86 10.11
C HIS A 190 1.45 -4.62 9.85
N ASP A 191 2.10 -4.51 8.69
CA ASP A 191 2.91 -3.35 8.30
C ASP A 191 2.06 -2.08 8.18
N ILE A 192 0.79 -2.21 7.73
CA ILE A 192 -0.16 -1.09 7.75
C ILE A 192 -0.58 -0.78 9.20
N CYS A 193 -0.94 -1.81 9.96
CA CYS A 193 -1.45 -1.64 11.33
C CYS A 193 -0.42 -1.03 12.28
N GLN A 194 0.88 -1.34 12.12
CA GLN A 194 1.93 -0.76 12.97
C GLN A 194 2.06 0.75 12.77
N VAL A 195 1.87 1.26 11.55
CA VAL A 195 1.91 2.72 11.28
C VAL A 195 0.79 3.41 12.06
N PHE A 196 -0.43 2.86 12.02
CA PHE A 196 -1.56 3.38 12.79
C PHE A 196 -1.37 3.24 14.30
N LEU A 197 -0.71 2.18 14.77
CA LEU A 197 -0.39 2.00 16.18
C LEU A 197 0.55 3.09 16.69
N LEU A 198 1.54 3.47 15.88
CA LEU A 198 2.52 4.51 16.22
C LEU A 198 1.92 5.92 16.16
N VAL A 199 1.00 6.15 15.21
CA VAL A 199 0.40 7.48 15.01
C VAL A 199 -0.81 7.72 15.89
N LEU A 200 -1.77 6.79 15.98
CA LEU A 200 -3.07 7.05 16.62
C LEU A 200 -3.13 6.65 18.10
N PRO A 201 -3.93 7.36 18.92
CA PRO A 201 -4.21 6.95 20.29
C PRO A 201 -5.04 5.66 20.34
N VAL A 202 -4.86 4.87 21.39
CA VAL A 202 -5.46 3.53 21.58
C VAL A 202 -6.96 3.50 21.28
N SER A 203 -7.71 4.53 21.70
CA SER A 203 -9.17 4.62 21.52
C SER A 203 -9.62 4.66 20.05
N LEU A 204 -8.77 5.16 19.15
CA LEU A 204 -9.09 5.32 17.73
C LEU A 204 -8.53 4.20 16.85
N ARG A 205 -7.47 3.50 17.28
CA ARG A 205 -6.73 2.53 16.45
C ARG A 205 -7.66 1.48 15.82
N ALA A 206 -8.42 0.74 16.62
CA ALA A 206 -9.28 -0.34 16.13
C ALA A 206 -10.39 0.16 15.19
N HIS A 207 -10.96 1.34 15.47
CA HIS A 207 -11.98 1.96 14.63
C HIS A 207 -11.42 2.45 13.29
N ALA A 208 -10.24 3.08 13.31
CA ALA A 208 -9.54 3.56 12.13
C ALA A 208 -9.15 2.40 11.21
N ILE A 209 -8.52 1.38 11.78
CA ILE A 209 -8.11 0.19 11.06
C ILE A 209 -9.31 -0.58 10.50
N ALA A 210 -10.40 -0.74 11.26
CA ALA A 210 -11.61 -1.38 10.75
C ALA A 210 -12.17 -0.64 9.53
N ARG A 211 -12.24 0.70 9.57
CA ARG A 211 -12.74 1.52 8.45
C ARG A 211 -11.80 1.48 7.25
N LEU A 212 -10.48 1.59 7.46
CA LEU A 212 -9.49 1.43 6.41
C LEU A 212 -9.69 0.07 5.71
N SER A 213 -9.78 -1.01 6.48
CA SER A 213 -9.91 -2.38 5.99
C SER A 213 -11.20 -2.65 5.25
N ALA A 214 -12.33 -2.13 5.71
CA ALA A 214 -13.63 -2.36 5.08
C ALA A 214 -13.90 -1.42 3.89
N LEU A 215 -13.33 -0.22 3.87
CA LEU A 215 -13.72 0.83 2.92
C LEU A 215 -12.64 1.19 1.90
N ARG A 216 -11.36 1.00 2.25
CA ARG A 216 -10.24 1.47 1.42
C ARG A 216 -9.34 0.35 0.90
N ILE A 217 -9.09 -0.69 1.69
CA ILE A 217 -8.22 -1.81 1.29
C ILE A 217 -8.97 -3.16 1.25
N ARG A 218 -10.30 -3.14 1.27
CA ARG A 218 -11.20 -4.31 1.32
C ARG A 218 -10.89 -5.38 0.27
N ASP A 219 -10.50 -4.97 -0.93
CA ASP A 219 -10.16 -5.90 -2.01
C ASP A 219 -9.00 -6.84 -1.65
N PHE A 220 -8.10 -6.40 -0.76
CA PHE A 220 -6.98 -7.20 -0.24
C PHE A 220 -7.40 -8.11 0.91
N MET A 221 -8.50 -7.78 1.58
CA MET A 221 -9.07 -8.55 2.70
C MET A 221 -10.02 -9.66 2.21
N LEU A 222 -10.13 -9.90 0.90
CA LEU A 222 -10.91 -11.01 0.33
C LEU A 222 -10.17 -12.36 0.49
N PRO A 223 -10.87 -13.51 0.40
CA PRO A 223 -10.25 -14.84 0.61
C PRO A 223 -9.11 -15.21 -0.35
N ASN A 224 -8.95 -14.48 -1.46
CA ASN A 224 -7.84 -14.64 -2.38
C ASN A 224 -7.42 -13.28 -2.96
N LEU A 225 -6.19 -13.22 -3.49
CA LEU A 225 -5.59 -11.99 -4.02
C LEU A 225 -5.99 -11.67 -5.47
N ALA A 226 -6.91 -12.41 -6.10
CA ALA A 226 -7.30 -12.12 -7.48
C ALA A 226 -7.81 -10.67 -7.69
N PRO A 227 -8.61 -10.07 -6.79
CA PRO A 227 -8.95 -8.66 -6.85
C PRO A 227 -7.73 -7.74 -6.77
N ALA A 228 -6.78 -8.03 -5.87
CA ALA A 228 -5.54 -7.27 -5.73
C ALA A 228 -4.74 -7.29 -7.03
N ILE A 229 -4.56 -8.49 -7.62
CA ILE A 229 -3.86 -8.68 -8.90
C ILE A 229 -4.56 -7.92 -10.03
N ALA A 230 -5.90 -7.92 -10.06
CA ALA A 230 -6.66 -7.15 -11.05
C ALA A 230 -6.42 -5.64 -10.97
N GLN A 231 -6.13 -5.10 -9.77
CA GLN A 231 -5.73 -3.69 -9.62
C GLN A 231 -4.35 -3.43 -10.25
N LEU A 232 -3.39 -4.35 -10.09
CA LEU A 232 -2.05 -4.24 -10.67
C LEU A 232 -2.05 -4.23 -12.19
N CYS A 233 -3.05 -4.85 -12.84
CA CYS A 233 -3.22 -4.80 -14.28
C CYS A 233 -3.50 -3.38 -14.84
N LEU A 234 -3.76 -2.39 -13.97
CA LEU A 234 -3.82 -0.99 -14.39
C LEU A 234 -2.42 -0.41 -14.67
N ILE A 235 -1.36 -0.89 -14.00
CA ILE A 235 0.02 -0.40 -14.19
C ILE A 235 0.44 -0.49 -15.67
N PRO A 236 0.41 -1.66 -16.34
CA PRO A 236 0.76 -1.73 -17.76
C PRO A 236 -0.13 -0.86 -18.66
N CYS A 237 -1.40 -0.62 -18.28
CA CYS A 237 -2.28 0.28 -19.05
C CYS A 237 -1.85 1.73 -18.93
N ILE A 238 -1.46 2.18 -17.73
CA ILE A 238 -0.91 3.51 -17.47
C ILE A 238 0.40 3.68 -18.24
N LEU A 239 1.32 2.71 -18.14
CA LEU A 239 2.58 2.74 -18.87
C LEU A 239 2.36 2.82 -20.37
N ASN A 240 1.44 2.04 -20.94
CA ASN A 240 1.15 2.11 -22.37
C ASN A 240 0.55 3.46 -22.81
N ALA A 241 -0.18 4.14 -21.93
CA ALA A 241 -0.75 5.45 -22.22
C ALA A 241 0.30 6.58 -22.21
N VAL A 242 1.33 6.45 -21.36
CA VAL A 242 2.36 7.48 -21.14
C VAL A 242 3.64 7.21 -21.94
N ASP A 243 4.17 5.99 -21.83
CA ASP A 243 5.38 5.53 -22.52
C ASP A 243 5.17 4.13 -23.13
N PRO A 244 4.63 4.08 -24.37
CA PRO A 244 4.45 2.82 -25.10
C PRO A 244 5.75 2.02 -25.30
N SER A 245 6.92 2.68 -25.28
CA SER A 245 8.21 2.01 -25.43
C SER A 245 8.55 1.23 -24.17
N LEU A 246 8.40 1.86 -23.00
CA LEU A 246 8.62 1.21 -21.71
C LEU A 246 7.60 0.09 -21.47
N TYR A 247 6.34 0.30 -21.84
CA TYR A 247 5.33 -0.76 -21.80
C TYR A 247 5.73 -1.99 -22.61
N ARG A 248 6.19 -1.80 -23.86
CA ARG A 248 6.65 -2.90 -24.71
C ARG A 248 7.86 -3.61 -24.11
N HIS A 249 8.79 -2.85 -23.53
CA HIS A 249 9.99 -3.38 -22.86
C HIS A 249 9.62 -4.29 -21.69
N LEU A 250 8.60 -3.92 -20.90
CA LEU A 250 8.14 -4.67 -19.73
C LEU A 250 7.03 -5.68 -20.02
N SER A 251 6.63 -5.87 -21.29
CA SER A 251 5.45 -6.68 -21.66
C SER A 251 5.55 -8.16 -21.29
N GLN A 252 6.75 -8.68 -21.07
CA GLN A 252 7.00 -10.06 -20.64
C GLN A 252 7.00 -10.23 -19.12
N THR A 253 7.03 -9.12 -18.36
CA THR A 253 7.04 -9.14 -16.90
C THR A 253 5.63 -8.93 -16.38
N GLU A 254 5.10 -9.91 -15.65
CA GLU A 254 3.83 -9.74 -14.97
C GLU A 254 3.95 -8.71 -13.83
N PRO A 255 2.91 -7.88 -13.58
CA PRO A 255 3.00 -6.76 -12.65
C PRO A 255 3.03 -7.17 -11.16
N PHE A 256 3.33 -8.44 -10.85
CA PHE A 256 3.44 -8.95 -9.49
C PHE A 256 4.56 -8.28 -8.67
N PHE A 257 5.55 -7.66 -9.33
CA PHE A 257 6.57 -6.85 -8.65
C PHE A 257 5.96 -5.71 -7.81
N ALA A 258 4.77 -5.22 -8.19
CA ALA A 258 4.07 -4.14 -7.51
C ALA A 258 3.17 -4.62 -6.36
N LEU A 259 3.01 -5.93 -6.20
CA LEU A 259 2.05 -6.48 -5.24
C LEU A 259 2.45 -6.10 -3.81
N SER A 260 3.70 -6.31 -3.40
CA SER A 260 4.16 -6.01 -2.04
C SER A 260 3.90 -4.54 -1.65
N GLY A 261 4.39 -3.61 -2.47
CA GLY A 261 4.24 -2.18 -2.22
C GLY A 261 2.77 -1.74 -2.19
N THR A 262 1.97 -2.10 -3.19
CA THR A 262 0.56 -1.65 -3.22
C THR A 262 -0.31 -2.32 -2.16
N LEU A 263 -0.07 -3.59 -1.85
CA LEU A 263 -0.80 -4.38 -0.85
C LEU A 263 -0.57 -3.85 0.57
N THR A 264 0.66 -3.46 0.88
CA THR A 264 1.07 -2.97 2.21
C THR A 264 1.05 -1.44 2.32
N MET A 265 0.50 -0.74 1.32
CA MET A 265 0.57 0.73 1.24
C MET A 265 2.01 1.27 1.38
N TYR A 266 2.97 0.54 0.81
CA TYR A 266 4.42 0.78 0.83
C TYR A 266 5.08 0.70 2.21
N ALA A 267 4.32 0.34 3.26
CA ALA A 267 4.83 0.28 4.63
C ALA A 267 5.88 -0.83 4.84
N HIS A 268 5.85 -1.86 3.99
CA HIS A 268 6.84 -2.94 4.01
C HIS A 268 8.20 -2.51 3.46
N ASP A 269 8.21 -1.62 2.45
CA ASP A 269 9.41 -1.29 1.68
C ASP A 269 10.10 -0.01 2.19
N ILE A 270 9.36 0.91 2.84
CA ILE A 270 9.89 2.16 3.39
C ILE A 270 10.39 1.93 4.82
N GLN A 271 11.68 2.21 5.02
CA GLN A 271 12.37 1.95 6.29
C GLN A 271 12.36 3.15 7.25
N SER A 272 12.13 4.37 6.75
CA SER A 272 12.06 5.60 7.55
C SER A 272 10.64 5.85 8.04
N TYR A 273 10.46 6.00 9.35
CA TYR A 273 9.16 6.30 9.94
C TYR A 273 8.57 7.62 9.42
N GLY A 274 9.39 8.66 9.32
CA GLY A 274 8.96 9.97 8.84
C GLY A 274 8.42 9.90 7.40
N ASP A 275 9.10 9.13 6.55
CA ASP A 275 8.73 8.94 5.15
C ASP A 275 7.40 8.16 5.02
N ILE A 276 7.23 7.08 5.78
CA ILE A 276 6.00 6.28 5.70
C ILE A 276 4.79 7.05 6.27
N ALA A 277 4.97 7.79 7.37
CA ALA A 277 3.91 8.64 7.91
C ALA A 277 3.52 9.76 6.94
N ARG A 278 4.50 10.41 6.30
CA ARG A 278 4.29 11.40 5.24
C ARG A 278 3.54 10.82 4.04
N LEU A 279 3.89 9.61 3.64
CA LEU A 279 3.22 8.92 2.54
C LEU A 279 1.77 8.57 2.90
N PHE A 280 1.51 8.12 4.13
CA PHE A 280 0.15 7.84 4.61
C PHE A 280 -0.73 9.10 4.64
N ASP A 281 -0.17 10.28 4.93
CA ASP A 281 -0.90 11.55 4.79
C ASP A 281 -1.50 11.67 3.38
N ALA A 282 -0.67 11.46 2.34
CA ALA A 282 -1.10 11.53 0.94
C ALA A 282 -2.02 10.38 0.52
N LEU A 283 -1.72 9.13 0.91
CA LEU A 283 -2.54 7.97 0.52
C LEU A 283 -3.93 8.01 1.15
N LEU A 284 -4.08 8.53 2.37
CA LEU A 284 -5.39 8.72 3.00
C LEU A 284 -6.16 9.90 2.38
N ALA A 285 -5.45 10.92 1.91
CA ALA A 285 -6.00 12.07 1.19
C ALA A 285 -6.33 11.83 -0.30
N ARG A 286 -5.96 10.67 -0.87
CA ARG A 286 -6.29 10.33 -2.26
C ARG A 286 -7.18 9.13 -2.36
N GLU A 287 -7.69 8.83 -3.53
CA GLU A 287 -8.46 7.61 -3.79
C GLU A 287 -7.57 6.37 -3.76
N GLN A 288 -8.14 5.19 -3.51
CA GLN A 288 -7.35 3.95 -3.43
C GLN A 288 -6.55 3.66 -4.71
N VAL A 289 -7.11 4.00 -5.87
CA VAL A 289 -6.45 3.84 -7.17
C VAL A 289 -5.18 4.66 -7.30
N PHE A 290 -5.02 5.75 -6.55
CA PHE A 290 -3.82 6.58 -6.53
C PHE A 290 -2.57 5.78 -6.13
N SER A 291 -2.70 4.80 -5.23
CA SER A 291 -1.58 3.91 -4.84
C SER A 291 -1.01 3.14 -6.03
N VAL A 292 -1.85 2.72 -6.97
CA VAL A 292 -1.42 2.04 -8.20
C VAL A 292 -0.74 3.00 -9.18
N TYR A 293 -1.22 4.24 -9.26
CA TYR A 293 -0.60 5.29 -10.07
C TYR A 293 0.78 5.65 -9.52
N MET A 294 0.93 5.69 -8.19
CA MET A 294 2.22 5.95 -7.56
C MET A 294 3.23 4.87 -7.94
N PHE A 295 2.82 3.60 -7.98
CA PHE A 295 3.71 2.53 -8.45
C PHE A 295 4.07 2.71 -9.92
N ALA A 296 3.10 3.05 -10.78
CA ALA A 296 3.37 3.34 -12.18
C ALA A 296 4.33 4.54 -12.35
N GLN A 297 4.20 5.58 -11.54
CA GLN A 297 5.11 6.73 -11.54
C GLN A 297 6.53 6.33 -11.09
N ILE A 298 6.67 5.47 -10.07
CA ILE A 298 7.97 4.90 -9.68
C ILE A 298 8.63 4.17 -10.87
N VAL A 299 7.86 3.39 -11.63
CA VAL A 299 8.35 2.68 -12.82
C VAL A 299 8.79 3.67 -13.90
N LEU A 300 8.00 4.73 -14.14
CA LEU A 300 8.31 5.78 -15.11
C LEU A 300 9.59 6.55 -14.74
N ASN A 301 9.78 6.86 -13.46
CA ASN A 301 10.97 7.57 -12.98
C ASN A 301 12.26 6.73 -13.13
N ARG A 302 12.12 5.41 -13.18
CA ARG A 302 13.22 4.46 -13.37
C ARG A 302 13.36 3.99 -14.82
N ARG A 303 12.73 4.69 -15.76
CA ARG A 303 12.75 4.36 -17.19
C ARG A 303 14.16 4.06 -17.70
N GLU A 304 15.12 4.95 -17.46
CA GLU A 304 16.49 4.79 -17.96
C GLU A 304 17.16 3.54 -17.39
N GLU A 305 17.06 3.33 -16.07
CA GLU A 305 17.56 2.13 -15.37
C GLU A 305 17.02 0.85 -16.02
N LEU A 306 15.71 0.80 -16.29
CA LEU A 306 15.04 -0.36 -16.86
C LEU A 306 15.47 -0.67 -18.29
N PHE A 307 15.82 0.35 -19.09
CA PHE A 307 16.32 0.14 -20.46
C PHE A 307 17.77 -0.35 -20.52
N TYR A 308 18.55 -0.21 -19.45
CA TYR A 308 19.87 -0.85 -19.37
C TYR A 308 19.77 -2.38 -19.25
N THR A 309 18.67 -2.89 -18.71
CA THR A 309 18.39 -4.33 -18.65
C THR A 309 17.64 -4.78 -19.91
N PRO A 310 18.15 -5.77 -20.66
CA PRO A 310 17.48 -6.34 -21.83
C PRO A 310 16.04 -6.83 -21.56
N ALA A 311 15.14 -6.62 -22.52
CA ALA A 311 13.72 -7.01 -22.40
C ALA A 311 13.48 -8.53 -22.29
N ASN A 312 14.43 -9.34 -22.77
CA ASN A 312 14.39 -10.80 -22.70
C ASN A 312 14.89 -11.37 -21.36
N GLU A 313 15.13 -10.51 -20.37
CA GLU A 313 15.55 -10.89 -19.01
C GLU A 313 14.49 -10.45 -17.98
N PRO A 314 13.24 -10.98 -18.07
CA PRO A 314 12.10 -10.52 -17.27
C PRO A 314 12.30 -10.75 -15.76
N GLU A 315 13.12 -11.72 -15.36
CA GLU A 315 13.44 -11.99 -13.96
C GLU A 315 14.29 -10.87 -13.34
N MET A 316 15.25 -10.31 -14.09
CA MET A 316 16.06 -9.20 -13.60
C MET A 316 15.24 -7.92 -13.55
N LEU A 317 14.42 -7.65 -14.57
CA LEU A 317 13.46 -6.54 -14.56
C LEU A 317 12.50 -6.66 -13.37
N HIS A 318 11.98 -7.85 -13.08
CA HIS A 318 11.15 -8.10 -11.91
C HIS A 318 11.92 -7.80 -10.61
N SER A 319 13.16 -8.29 -10.47
CA SER A 319 13.99 -8.03 -9.28
C SER A 319 14.25 -6.54 -9.05
N ILE A 320 14.53 -5.80 -10.12
CA ILE A 320 14.74 -4.34 -10.11
C ILE A 320 13.46 -3.63 -9.67
N LEU A 321 12.31 -3.99 -10.25
CA LEU A 321 11.02 -3.37 -9.99
C LEU A 321 10.42 -3.71 -8.62
N SER A 322 10.79 -4.86 -8.05
CA SER A 322 10.37 -5.26 -6.70
C SER A 322 11.05 -4.48 -5.58
N LYS A 323 12.01 -3.59 -5.90
CA LYS A 323 12.67 -2.71 -4.93
C LYS A 323 12.30 -1.27 -5.21
N LEU A 324 11.94 -0.52 -4.16
CA LEU A 324 11.74 0.93 -4.27
C LEU A 324 13.08 1.65 -4.49
N PRO A 325 13.09 2.76 -5.26
CA PRO A 325 14.28 3.58 -5.43
C PRO A 325 14.69 4.24 -4.10
N HIS A 326 15.99 4.41 -3.91
CA HIS A 326 16.55 5.08 -2.74
C HIS A 326 17.48 6.22 -3.22
N PRO A 327 17.21 7.50 -2.89
CA PRO A 327 16.09 7.99 -2.08
C PRO A 327 14.75 7.97 -2.85
N LEU A 328 13.66 7.63 -2.15
CA LEU A 328 12.30 7.78 -2.63
C LEU A 328 11.92 9.25 -2.42
N ARG A 329 12.23 10.15 -3.36
CA ARG A 329 11.91 11.59 -3.27
C ARG A 329 10.39 11.81 -3.20
N LEU A 330 9.82 11.66 -1.99
CA LEU A 330 8.38 11.48 -1.77
C LEU A 330 7.55 12.65 -2.27
N GLN A 331 8.00 13.88 -2.03
CA GLN A 331 7.25 15.08 -2.43
C GLN A 331 7.10 15.14 -3.96
N GLU A 332 8.22 15.01 -4.69
CA GLU A 332 8.21 14.95 -6.15
C GLU A 332 7.35 13.78 -6.65
N LEU A 333 7.47 12.60 -6.03
CA LEU A 333 6.69 11.43 -6.41
C LEU A 333 5.18 11.67 -6.24
N ILE A 334 4.74 12.28 -5.14
CA ILE A 334 3.33 12.59 -4.89
C ILE A 334 2.80 13.58 -5.95
N GLU A 335 3.56 14.63 -6.25
CA GLU A 335 3.19 15.65 -7.23
C GLU A 335 3.12 15.07 -8.66
N GLU A 336 4.16 14.35 -9.09
CA GLU A 336 4.19 13.69 -10.39
C GLU A 336 3.07 12.65 -10.53
N THR A 337 2.79 11.89 -9.47
CA THR A 337 1.67 10.94 -9.45
C THR A 337 0.33 11.67 -9.57
N GLY A 338 0.17 12.83 -8.91
CA GLY A 338 -0.98 13.71 -9.07
C GLY A 338 -1.19 14.12 -10.52
N ASN A 339 -0.13 14.65 -11.15
CA ASN A 339 -0.14 15.05 -12.56
C ASN A 339 -0.44 13.88 -13.50
N LEU A 340 0.15 12.71 -13.26
CA LEU A 340 -0.10 11.49 -14.02
C LEU A 340 -1.59 11.08 -13.93
N PHE A 341 -2.14 11.11 -12.72
CA PHE A 341 -3.53 10.76 -12.44
C PHE A 341 -4.53 11.68 -13.15
N GLU A 342 -4.26 12.98 -13.15
CA GLU A 342 -5.13 13.97 -13.81
C GLU A 342 -5.09 13.87 -15.33
N ARG A 343 -3.91 13.66 -15.92
CA ARG A 343 -3.75 13.52 -17.37
C ARG A 343 -4.32 12.22 -17.92
N HIS A 344 -4.23 11.15 -17.13
CA HIS A 344 -4.66 9.82 -17.52
C HIS A 344 -5.58 9.24 -16.44
N PRO A 345 -6.82 9.74 -16.28
CA PRO A 345 -7.70 9.25 -15.23
C PRO A 345 -8.02 7.76 -15.44
N PRO A 346 -8.30 6.98 -14.37
CA PRO A 346 -8.57 5.55 -14.47
C PRO A 346 -9.66 5.21 -15.49
N GLU A 347 -10.68 6.05 -15.60
CA GLU A 347 -11.80 5.92 -16.53
C GLU A 347 -11.37 5.91 -18.01
N SER A 348 -10.20 6.47 -18.35
CA SER A 348 -9.63 6.45 -19.69
C SER A 348 -8.90 5.14 -20.02
N LEU A 349 -8.58 4.32 -19.02
CA LEU A 349 -7.79 3.10 -19.18
C LEU A 349 -8.65 1.93 -19.66
N TYR A 350 -8.15 1.17 -20.64
CA TYR A 350 -8.86 0.02 -21.21
C TYR A 350 -9.21 -1.08 -20.19
N ALA A 351 -8.41 -1.26 -19.14
CA ALA A 351 -8.68 -2.25 -18.10
C ALA A 351 -9.72 -1.80 -17.06
N TRP A 352 -10.05 -0.50 -16.98
CA TRP A 352 -10.95 0.03 -15.95
C TRP A 352 -12.36 -0.57 -15.94
N PRO A 353 -13.01 -0.83 -17.08
CA PRO A 353 -14.31 -1.50 -17.09
C PRO A 353 -14.26 -2.92 -16.50
N ARG A 354 -13.09 -3.58 -16.50
CA ARG A 354 -12.91 -4.94 -15.97
C ARG A 354 -12.84 -4.98 -14.44
N VAL A 355 -12.48 -3.86 -13.80
CA VAL A 355 -12.48 -3.75 -12.34
C VAL A 355 -13.91 -3.85 -11.82
N SER A 356 -14.15 -4.66 -10.79
CA SER A 356 -15.47 -4.84 -10.20
C SER A 356 -16.09 -3.50 -9.78
N LYS A 357 -17.39 -3.33 -10.00
CA LYS A 357 -18.14 -2.17 -9.46
C LYS A 357 -18.17 -2.13 -7.94
N ALA A 358 -17.96 -3.29 -7.29
CA ALA A 358 -17.88 -3.43 -5.84
C ALA A 358 -16.43 -3.31 -5.31
N SER A 359 -15.43 -3.11 -6.18
CA SER A 359 -14.04 -2.88 -5.76
C SER A 359 -13.88 -1.53 -5.06
N VAL A 360 -12.99 -1.46 -4.07
CA VAL A 360 -12.56 -0.19 -3.44
C VAL A 360 -12.06 0.82 -4.45
N MET A 361 -11.50 0.37 -5.57
CA MET A 361 -11.08 1.23 -6.67
C MET A 361 -12.24 2.07 -7.21
N LYS A 362 -13.49 1.55 -7.14
CA LYS A 362 -14.70 2.23 -7.61
C LYS A 362 -15.54 2.80 -6.47
N THR A 363 -15.62 2.10 -5.33
CA THR A 363 -16.43 2.55 -4.18
C THR A 363 -15.74 3.64 -3.37
N ALA A 364 -14.42 3.78 -3.47
CA ALA A 364 -13.62 4.83 -2.83
C ALA A 364 -12.95 5.76 -3.86
N ARG A 365 -13.68 6.11 -4.94
CA ARG A 365 -13.25 7.10 -5.97
C ARG A 365 -13.30 8.55 -5.50
N ASP A 366 -13.84 8.81 -4.33
CA ASP A 366 -13.83 10.13 -3.73
C ASP A 366 -13.68 9.95 -2.21
N VAL A 367 -12.75 10.69 -1.63
CA VAL A 367 -12.39 10.55 -0.20
C VAL A 367 -13.56 10.94 0.69
N LYS A 368 -14.31 11.99 0.33
CA LYS A 368 -15.46 12.47 1.09
C LYS A 368 -16.61 11.46 1.07
N THR A 369 -16.90 10.91 -0.11
CA THR A 369 -17.88 9.84 -0.29
C THR A 369 -17.46 8.56 0.44
N CYS A 370 -16.17 8.23 0.45
CA CYS A 370 -15.64 7.09 1.20
C CYS A 370 -15.75 7.30 2.72
N ALA A 371 -15.39 8.48 3.22
CA ALA A 371 -15.50 8.83 4.62
C ALA A 371 -16.97 8.79 5.11
N ALA A 372 -17.93 9.14 4.26
CA ALA A 372 -19.36 9.05 4.59
C ALA A 372 -19.92 7.62 4.60
N GLN A 373 -19.19 6.62 4.09
CA GLN A 373 -19.67 5.23 4.08
C GLN A 373 -19.69 4.62 5.49
N SER A 374 -20.70 3.79 5.73
CA SER A 374 -20.82 3.00 6.94
C SER A 374 -20.01 1.70 6.83
N MET A 375 -19.72 1.07 7.98
CA MET A 375 -19.11 -0.27 7.99
C MET A 375 -19.98 -1.32 7.27
N GLY A 376 -21.31 -1.16 7.32
CA GLY A 376 -22.25 -2.04 6.61
C GLY A 376 -22.20 -1.89 5.09
N ASP A 377 -21.87 -0.70 4.57
CA ASP A 377 -21.62 -0.52 3.13
C ASP A 377 -20.39 -1.32 2.69
N GLY A 378 -19.32 -1.28 3.50
CA GLY A 378 -18.10 -2.06 3.28
C GLY A 378 -18.38 -3.56 3.21
N GLU A 379 -19.12 -4.10 4.18
CA GLU A 379 -19.51 -5.51 4.21
C GLU A 379 -20.39 -5.89 3.00
N ARG A 380 -21.36 -5.05 2.63
CA ARG A 380 -22.20 -5.29 1.44
C ARG A 380 -21.38 -5.36 0.15
N PHE A 381 -20.39 -4.47 -0.01
CA PHE A 381 -19.51 -4.50 -1.18
C PHE A 381 -18.56 -5.71 -1.14
N PHE A 382 -18.08 -6.09 0.05
CA PHE A 382 -17.28 -7.30 0.26
C PHE A 382 -18.03 -8.53 -0.26
N GLU A 383 -19.24 -8.75 0.23
CA GLU A 383 -20.05 -9.91 -0.16
C GLU A 383 -20.37 -9.91 -1.65
N ARG A 384 -20.63 -8.74 -2.23
CA ARG A 384 -20.89 -8.62 -3.66
C ARG A 384 -19.67 -9.05 -4.49
N GLN A 385 -18.50 -8.55 -4.14
CA GLN A 385 -17.26 -8.91 -4.82
C GLN A 385 -16.91 -10.39 -4.60
N LEU A 386 -17.16 -10.93 -3.40
CA LEU A 386 -17.00 -12.35 -3.10
C LEU A 386 -17.89 -13.24 -3.99
N ARG A 387 -19.16 -12.85 -4.19
CA ARG A 387 -20.06 -13.57 -5.12
C ARG A 387 -19.55 -13.50 -6.57
N GLU A 388 -19.07 -12.34 -7.01
CA GLU A 388 -18.48 -12.18 -8.35
C GLU A 388 -17.28 -13.11 -8.57
N LEU A 389 -16.40 -13.26 -7.55
CA LEU A 389 -15.27 -14.20 -7.57
C LEU A 389 -15.73 -15.66 -7.63
N GLN A 390 -16.66 -16.06 -6.76
CA GLN A 390 -17.18 -17.44 -6.74
C GLN A 390 -17.84 -17.82 -8.08
N TRP A 391 -18.53 -16.87 -8.71
CA TRP A 391 -19.14 -17.06 -10.02
C TRP A 391 -18.09 -17.20 -11.13
N ALA A 392 -17.04 -16.39 -11.08
CA ALA A 392 -15.91 -16.50 -12.02
C ALA A 392 -15.22 -17.88 -11.92
N ASP A 393 -14.90 -18.33 -10.69
CA ASP A 393 -14.29 -19.64 -10.44
C ASP A 393 -15.17 -20.79 -10.91
N THR A 394 -16.47 -20.71 -10.63
CA THR A 394 -17.45 -21.72 -11.04
C THR A 394 -17.54 -21.79 -12.56
N ARG A 395 -17.57 -20.64 -13.24
CA ARG A 395 -17.57 -20.56 -14.71
C ARG A 395 -16.29 -21.15 -15.29
N GLU A 396 -15.13 -20.83 -14.72
CA GLU A 396 -13.85 -21.38 -15.19
C GLU A 396 -13.80 -22.90 -15.03
N LYS A 397 -14.23 -23.43 -13.87
CA LYS A 397 -14.34 -24.88 -13.64
C LYS A 397 -15.30 -25.54 -14.63
N MET A 398 -16.47 -24.96 -14.89
CA MET A 398 -17.42 -25.46 -15.89
C MET A 398 -16.82 -25.47 -17.30
N VAL A 399 -16.14 -24.39 -17.71
CA VAL A 399 -15.48 -24.30 -19.03
C VAL A 399 -14.36 -25.33 -19.14
N ARG A 400 -13.49 -25.46 -18.13
CA ARG A 400 -12.42 -26.47 -18.10
C ARG A 400 -13.00 -27.88 -18.19
N THR A 401 -14.05 -28.15 -17.43
CA THR A 401 -14.78 -29.43 -17.44
C THR A 401 -15.35 -29.71 -18.83
N PHE A 402 -16.09 -28.76 -19.41
CA PHE A 402 -16.62 -28.87 -20.76
C PHE A 402 -15.52 -29.13 -21.79
N TRP A 403 -14.39 -28.43 -21.73
CA TRP A 403 -13.25 -28.64 -22.63
C TRP A 403 -12.61 -30.03 -22.46
N MET A 404 -12.50 -30.53 -21.22
CA MET A 404 -12.02 -31.89 -20.95
C MET A 404 -12.97 -32.95 -21.54
N TYR A 405 -14.28 -32.77 -21.41
CA TYR A 405 -15.27 -33.71 -21.94
C TYR A 405 -15.55 -33.56 -23.45
N ARG A 406 -15.22 -32.41 -24.07
CA ARG A 406 -15.43 -32.18 -25.50
C ARG A 406 -14.57 -33.08 -26.39
N LYS A 407 -13.34 -33.39 -25.99
CA LYS A 407 -12.43 -34.28 -26.74
C LYS A 407 -12.90 -35.74 -26.76
N PRO A 408 -13.21 -36.40 -25.63
CA PRO A 408 -13.70 -37.77 -25.61
C PRO A 408 -15.13 -37.90 -26.19
N ALA A 409 -16.01 -36.92 -25.99
CA ALA A 409 -17.35 -36.96 -26.56
C ALA A 409 -17.36 -36.96 -28.09
N ARG A 410 -16.42 -36.26 -28.75
CA ARG A 410 -16.25 -36.31 -30.21
C ARG A 410 -15.83 -37.70 -30.70
N GLY A 411 -14.95 -38.38 -29.98
CA GLY A 411 -14.53 -39.75 -30.31
C GLY A 411 -15.66 -40.76 -30.16
N MET A 412 -16.45 -40.65 -29.08
CA MET A 412 -17.58 -41.53 -28.83
C MET A 412 -18.74 -41.31 -29.81
N ALA A 413 -19.04 -40.05 -30.16
CA ALA A 413 -20.02 -39.73 -31.20
C ALA A 413 -19.60 -40.27 -32.58
N LEU A 414 -18.31 -40.13 -32.95
CA LEU A 414 -17.77 -40.70 -34.19
C LEU A 414 -17.88 -42.23 -34.19
N ALA A 415 -17.55 -42.90 -33.08
CA ALA A 415 -17.66 -44.35 -32.96
C ALA A 415 -19.11 -44.84 -33.11
N ILE A 416 -20.08 -44.12 -32.53
CA ILE A 416 -21.51 -44.43 -32.71
C ILE A 416 -21.93 -44.26 -34.18
N VAL A 417 -21.53 -43.15 -34.82
CA VAL A 417 -21.83 -42.92 -36.24
C VAL A 417 -21.22 -44.01 -37.13
N VAL A 418 -19.96 -44.39 -36.89
CA VAL A 418 -19.28 -45.48 -37.61
C VAL A 418 -19.98 -46.81 -37.35
N GLY A 419 -20.39 -47.10 -36.12
CA GLY A 419 -21.14 -48.32 -35.77
C GLY A 419 -22.50 -48.38 -36.48
N VAL A 420 -23.24 -47.28 -36.50
CA VAL A 420 -24.53 -47.19 -37.21
C VAL A 420 -24.33 -47.31 -38.73
N ALA A 421 -23.32 -46.64 -39.29
CA ALA A 421 -22.99 -46.76 -40.71
C ALA A 421 -22.58 -48.19 -41.09
N ALA A 422 -21.79 -48.87 -40.26
CA ALA A 422 -21.40 -50.26 -40.48
C ALA A 422 -22.58 -51.22 -40.43
N VAL A 423 -23.51 -51.04 -39.47
CA VAL A 423 -24.76 -51.83 -39.40
C VAL A 423 -25.67 -51.54 -40.60
N TYR A 424 -25.77 -50.29 -41.03
CA TYR A 424 -26.54 -49.89 -42.20
C TYR A 424 -25.99 -50.50 -43.50
N LEU A 425 -24.67 -50.45 -43.70
CA LEU A 425 -23.96 -51.10 -44.82
C LEU A 425 -24.11 -52.62 -44.77
N ARG A 426 -24.14 -53.24 -43.59
CA ARG A 426 -24.35 -54.68 -43.43
C ARG A 426 -25.80 -55.11 -43.74
N ARG A 427 -26.78 -54.27 -43.43
CA ARG A 427 -28.21 -54.54 -43.68
C ARG A 427 -28.69 -54.17 -45.09
N SER A 428 -27.85 -53.51 -45.89
CA SER A 428 -28.18 -53.05 -47.25
C SER A 428 -27.24 -53.68 -48.29
N PRO A 429 -27.49 -54.93 -48.74
CA PRO A 429 -26.58 -55.65 -49.67
C PRO A 429 -26.39 -54.96 -51.03
N GLY A 430 -27.33 -54.09 -51.43
CA GLY A 430 -27.30 -53.38 -52.71
C GLY A 430 -26.23 -52.29 -52.82
N ILE A 431 -25.67 -51.80 -51.71
CA ILE A 431 -24.66 -50.72 -51.73
C ILE A 431 -23.26 -51.28 -52.04
N TRP A 432 -22.98 -52.53 -51.66
CA TRP A 432 -21.73 -53.22 -52.01
C TRP A 432 -21.57 -53.44 -53.52
N ALA A 433 -22.68 -53.56 -54.26
CA ALA A 433 -22.66 -53.68 -55.71
C ALA A 433 -22.21 -52.38 -56.42
N TYR A 434 -22.38 -51.20 -55.79
CA TYR A 434 -21.95 -49.91 -56.33
C TYR A 434 -20.50 -49.54 -55.97
N LEU A 435 -19.94 -50.08 -54.89
CA LEU A 435 -18.56 -49.81 -54.44
C LEU A 435 -17.52 -50.82 -54.96
N ALA A 436 -17.97 -51.98 -55.46
CA ALA A 436 -17.10 -53.03 -56.01
C ALA A 436 -16.17 -52.60 -57.17
N PRO A 437 -16.48 -51.62 -58.04
CA PRO A 437 -15.57 -51.23 -59.11
C PRO A 437 -14.32 -50.49 -58.63
N TRP A 438 -14.35 -49.86 -57.44
CA TRP A 438 -13.25 -49.02 -56.94
C TRP A 438 -12.17 -49.78 -56.16
N LEU A 439 -12.41 -51.03 -55.76
CA LEU A 439 -11.44 -51.83 -55.00
C LEU A 439 -10.62 -52.83 -55.83
N ARG A 440 -10.78 -52.86 -57.17
CA ARG A 440 -10.10 -53.82 -58.05
C ARG A 440 -8.87 -53.30 -58.78
N TRP A 441 -8.35 -52.11 -58.44
CA TRP A 441 -7.06 -51.62 -58.94
C TRP A 441 -6.15 -51.23 -57.77
N THR A 442 -5.44 -52.23 -57.25
CA THR A 442 -4.07 -52.11 -56.70
C THR A 442 -3.28 -53.30 -57.20
#